data_AF-A0A540NLR9-F1
#
_entry.id   AF-A0A540NLR9-F1
#
_cell.length_a   1.000
_cell.length_b   1.000
_cell.length_c   1.000
_cell.angle_alpha   90.00
_cell.angle_beta   90.00
_cell.angle_gamma   90.00
#
_symmetry.space_group_name_H-M   'P 1'
#
loop_
_entity.id
_entity.type
_entity.pdbx_description
1 polymer ?
#
loop_
_entity_poly.entity_id
_entity_poly.type
_entity_poly.pdbx_seq_one_letter_code
_entity_poly.pdbx_strand_id
1 'polypeptide(L)'
;MDSASFSILRAQPFSSAAAVFPPSNNTTARFFALPKSNRNPNLVPPFSSTFPRNSTFPGKCLHFDRFAAFSSLSGAQDQNPSQELAVLLEVDGVLMDAYRLGNRQAFNAAFKKLGLDCASWPEPVYLDLLRMSAGDEEKMVNLYFNRIGWPSSLPTSEKASFVKNVLQKKKIAMDEFLMSESLTLRPGVEEFIDESYKEGIPVVVLTTYSKSGDQIARSIVAKLGQERVSKLKIVGDKEVEQSLYSQLVNDTGLSSGMDEQLAKEAIKSVSAEKQRIAEEVASLLKLSVDIDTSPSESLEKIIAALRAGAEVAGLPVCDCVLIAGSQSGVAGAERAGMPCVVLRSSLTARAEFPSANAIMDGFGGADLTIYKLRNKRRS
;
A
#
# COMPACT_ATOMS: atom_id res chain seq x y z
N MET A 1 -54.60 -48.03 -11.68
CA MET A 1 -53.71 -47.26 -10.79
C MET A 1 -53.75 -45.83 -11.30
N ASP A 2 -54.52 -45.03 -10.58
CA ASP A 2 -55.16 -43.74 -10.92
C ASP A 2 -54.12 -42.62 -11.11
N SER A 3 -54.20 -41.63 -12.02
CA SER A 3 -55.24 -40.66 -12.44
C SER A 3 -55.66 -39.62 -11.38
N ALA A 4 -55.04 -38.43 -11.41
CA ALA A 4 -55.58 -37.07 -11.17
C ALA A 4 -54.39 -36.08 -11.18
N SER A 5 -54.25 -35.01 -11.98
CA SER A 5 -55.09 -33.92 -12.49
C SER A 5 -55.46 -32.81 -11.47
N PHE A 6 -54.84 -31.63 -11.71
CA PHE A 6 -55.30 -30.23 -11.63
C PHE A 6 -55.79 -29.56 -10.32
N SER A 7 -55.21 -28.38 -10.01
CA SER A 7 -55.85 -27.03 -9.98
C SER A 7 -54.92 -26.02 -9.28
N ILE A 8 -54.27 -25.05 -9.95
CA ILE A 8 -54.67 -23.64 -10.23
C ILE A 8 -55.46 -22.95 -9.11
N LEU A 9 -54.89 -21.88 -8.52
CA LEU A 9 -55.52 -20.62 -8.11
C LEU A 9 -54.39 -19.58 -7.88
N ARG A 10 -54.10 -18.71 -8.86
CA ARG A 10 -54.64 -17.35 -9.06
C ARG A 10 -53.95 -16.28 -8.19
N ALA A 11 -53.04 -15.53 -8.82
CA ALA A 11 -52.64 -14.19 -8.40
C ALA A 11 -53.80 -13.21 -8.64
N GLN A 12 -53.95 -12.21 -7.77
CA GLN A 12 -54.43 -10.86 -8.12
C GLN A 12 -54.08 -9.81 -7.04
N PRO A 13 -54.03 -8.52 -7.43
CA PRO A 13 -53.22 -7.47 -6.81
C PRO A 13 -54.04 -6.35 -6.17
N PHE A 14 -53.49 -5.65 -5.17
CA PHE A 14 -53.94 -4.32 -4.70
C PHE A 14 -52.79 -3.72 -3.87
N SER A 15 -52.53 -2.42 -3.78
CA SER A 15 -53.00 -1.22 -4.46
C SER A 15 -52.02 -0.12 -4.04
N SER A 16 -51.74 0.79 -4.96
CA SER A 16 -51.09 2.07 -4.72
C SER A 16 -51.75 2.86 -3.59
N ALA A 17 -50.94 3.36 -2.65
CA ALA A 17 -51.29 4.49 -1.81
C ALA A 17 -50.11 5.47 -1.80
N ALA A 18 -50.29 6.54 -2.57
CA ALA A 18 -49.43 7.71 -2.54
C ALA A 18 -49.61 8.42 -1.19
N ALA A 19 -48.53 8.55 -0.42
CA ALA A 19 -48.51 9.45 0.74
C ALA A 19 -48.14 10.85 0.24
N VAL A 20 -49.16 11.69 0.10
CA VAL A 20 -49.05 13.13 -0.13
C VAL A 20 -48.50 13.76 1.15
N PHE A 21 -47.34 14.40 1.06
CA PHE A 21 -46.80 15.28 2.09
C PHE A 21 -47.58 16.60 2.10
N PRO A 22 -48.10 17.08 3.25
CA PRO A 22 -48.56 18.45 3.37
C PRO A 22 -47.37 19.39 3.64
N PRO A 23 -47.37 20.63 3.09
CA PRO A 23 -46.36 21.62 3.41
C PRO A 23 -46.79 22.38 4.67
N SER A 24 -45.94 22.43 5.69
CA SER A 24 -46.10 23.37 6.80
C SER A 24 -44.88 24.29 6.87
N ASN A 25 -45.06 25.51 6.36
CA ASN A 25 -44.29 26.67 6.77
C ASN A 25 -44.58 26.95 8.25
N ASN A 26 -43.53 27.11 9.06
CA ASN A 26 -43.50 28.20 10.04
C ASN A 26 -42.09 28.48 10.55
N THR A 27 -41.71 29.72 10.33
CA THR A 27 -40.54 30.45 10.82
C THR A 27 -40.73 30.77 12.30
N THR A 28 -39.86 30.27 13.19
CA THR A 28 -39.58 30.95 14.46
C THR A 28 -38.14 30.69 14.90
N ALA A 29 -37.35 31.75 14.88
CA ALA A 29 -36.02 31.82 15.45
C ALA A 29 -36.03 31.53 16.96
N ARG A 30 -35.12 30.68 17.44
CA ARG A 30 -34.56 30.78 18.80
C ARG A 30 -33.08 30.39 18.78
N PHE A 31 -32.26 31.43 18.90
CA PHE A 31 -30.87 31.37 19.33
C PHE A 31 -30.78 30.68 20.69
N PHE A 32 -29.89 29.69 20.82
CA PHE A 32 -29.29 29.34 22.11
C PHE A 32 -27.78 29.39 21.96
N ALA A 33 -27.24 30.54 22.39
CA ALA A 33 -25.84 30.74 22.67
C ALA A 33 -25.49 30.06 24.01
N LEU A 34 -24.39 29.31 24.03
CA LEU A 34 -23.74 28.86 25.27
C LEU A 34 -22.56 29.80 25.62
N PRO A 35 -22.26 30.02 26.91
CA PRO A 35 -21.59 31.22 27.37
C PRO A 35 -20.06 31.17 27.29
N LYS A 36 -19.48 32.32 26.95
CA LYS A 36 -18.07 32.67 27.13
C LYS A 36 -17.75 32.80 28.63
N SER A 37 -16.76 32.07 29.12
CA SER A 37 -16.12 32.32 30.41
C SER A 37 -14.74 32.94 30.16
N ASN A 38 -14.60 34.19 30.62
CA ASN A 38 -13.42 35.02 30.55
C ASN A 38 -12.83 35.09 31.97
N ARG A 39 -11.71 34.42 32.26
CA ARG A 39 -10.88 34.73 33.43
C ARG A 39 -9.40 34.40 33.17
N ASN A 40 -8.60 35.46 33.24
CA ASN A 40 -7.15 35.51 33.46
C ASN A 40 -6.90 36.85 34.21
N PRO A 41 -5.76 37.13 34.87
CA PRO A 41 -4.52 36.34 34.98
C PRO A 41 -3.82 36.41 36.39
N ASN A 42 -2.61 35.81 36.47
CA ASN A 42 -1.46 36.07 37.37
C ASN A 42 -1.32 35.32 38.71
N LEU A 43 -0.34 34.39 38.77
CA LEU A 43 0.89 34.45 39.63
C LEU A 43 1.80 33.19 39.43
N VAL A 44 2.82 33.30 38.54
CA VAL A 44 4.30 33.03 38.65
C VAL A 44 4.80 31.85 39.54
N PRO A 45 5.90 31.09 39.23
CA PRO A 45 7.07 31.38 38.36
C PRO A 45 7.46 30.32 37.29
N PRO A 46 8.37 30.68 36.35
CA PRO A 46 8.89 29.76 35.35
C PRO A 46 10.14 29.03 35.85
N PHE A 47 10.15 27.71 35.74
CA PHE A 47 11.38 26.93 35.76
C PHE A 47 11.97 26.94 34.34
N SER A 48 13.16 27.54 34.24
CA SER A 48 14.04 27.46 33.09
C SER A 48 14.69 26.07 33.03
N SER A 49 14.38 25.27 32.02
CA SER A 49 15.29 24.24 31.53
C SER A 49 15.54 24.49 30.05
N THR A 50 16.70 25.09 29.81
CA THR A 50 17.33 25.27 28.52
C THR A 50 17.62 23.90 27.93
N PHE A 51 16.89 23.48 26.90
CA PHE A 51 17.31 22.40 26.02
C PHE A 51 17.34 22.92 24.58
N PRO A 52 18.42 22.65 23.83
CA PRO A 52 18.70 23.36 22.60
C PRO A 52 17.72 22.98 21.48
N ARG A 53 17.31 24.03 20.76
CA ARG A 53 16.62 23.98 19.47
C ARG A 53 17.69 23.81 18.37
N ASN A 54 17.36 23.00 17.36
CA ASN A 54 18.13 22.66 16.13
C ASN A 54 19.03 21.41 16.30
N SER A 55 18.96 20.41 15.42
CA SER A 55 19.12 20.51 13.97
C SER A 55 18.03 19.82 13.14
N THR A 56 17.33 20.62 12.33
CA THR A 56 16.86 20.18 11.02
C THR A 56 18.10 19.81 10.21
N PHE A 57 18.27 18.53 9.89
CA PHE A 57 19.17 18.12 8.82
C PHE A 57 18.42 18.28 7.50
N PRO A 58 18.72 19.27 6.66
CA PRO A 58 18.38 19.14 5.26
C PRO A 58 19.33 18.06 4.73
N GLY A 59 18.78 16.90 4.37
CA GLY A 59 19.48 15.93 3.54
C GLY A 59 19.72 16.54 2.15
N LYS A 60 20.64 17.49 2.05
CA LYS A 60 21.19 17.91 0.77
C LYS A 60 22.01 16.72 0.28
N CYS A 61 21.56 16.13 -0.82
CA CYS A 61 22.36 15.19 -1.59
C CYS A 61 23.65 15.93 -2.00
N LEU A 62 24.74 15.64 -1.30
CA LEU A 62 26.05 16.12 -1.71
C LEU A 62 26.39 15.37 -2.99
N HIS A 63 26.33 16.08 -4.11
CA HIS A 63 26.89 15.63 -5.37
C HIS A 63 28.39 15.41 -5.13
N PHE A 64 28.78 14.17 -4.86
CA PHE A 64 30.19 13.81 -4.80
C PHE A 64 30.68 13.75 -6.24
N ASP A 65 31.24 14.86 -6.71
CA ASP A 65 32.07 14.85 -7.91
C ASP A 65 33.25 13.91 -7.63
N ARG A 66 33.13 12.73 -8.22
CA ARG A 66 34.10 11.64 -8.20
C ARG A 66 35.49 12.19 -8.51
N PHE A 67 36.46 11.87 -7.66
CA PHE A 67 37.89 11.98 -7.99
C PHE A 67 38.15 11.26 -9.31
N ALA A 68 38.34 12.03 -10.38
CA ALA A 68 38.81 11.54 -11.65
C ALA A 68 40.34 11.39 -11.58
N ALA A 69 40.82 10.16 -11.51
CA ALA A 69 42.20 9.83 -11.89
C ALA A 69 42.29 9.80 -13.42
N PHE A 70 43.31 10.48 -13.96
CA PHE A 70 43.55 10.72 -15.38
C PHE A 70 43.71 9.46 -16.24
N SER A 71 43.17 9.54 -17.47
CA SER A 71 43.62 9.00 -18.79
C SER A 71 42.36 8.64 -19.61
N SER A 72 42.10 9.04 -20.85
CA SER A 72 42.82 9.71 -21.93
C SER A 72 41.76 10.22 -22.96
N LEU A 73 42.12 11.22 -23.78
CA LEU A 73 41.28 11.75 -24.86
C LEU A 73 41.05 10.69 -25.97
N SER A 74 39.79 10.51 -26.37
CA SER A 74 39.41 10.42 -27.80
C SER A 74 37.93 10.77 -27.95
N GLY A 75 37.64 11.64 -28.92
CA GLY A 75 36.33 12.27 -29.08
C GLY A 75 35.32 11.41 -29.83
N ALA A 76 34.09 11.43 -29.32
CA ALA A 76 32.87 11.42 -30.10
C ALA A 76 31.83 12.19 -29.29
N GLN A 77 31.27 13.26 -29.85
CA GLN A 77 30.11 13.94 -29.27
C GLN A 77 28.90 13.02 -29.37
N ASP A 78 28.62 12.24 -28.33
CA ASP A 78 27.26 11.81 -28.03
C ASP A 78 26.63 12.87 -27.14
N GLN A 79 25.90 13.80 -27.75
CA GLN A 79 24.96 14.68 -27.05
C GLN A 79 23.71 13.87 -26.71
N ASN A 80 23.84 12.89 -25.83
CA ASN A 80 22.68 12.36 -25.10
C ASN A 80 22.40 13.36 -23.97
N PRO A 81 21.23 14.02 -23.91
CA PRO A 81 20.88 14.79 -22.71
C PRO A 81 20.99 13.82 -21.54
N SER A 82 21.78 14.20 -20.53
CA SER A 82 22.04 13.43 -19.32
C SER A 82 20.75 12.73 -18.87
N GLN A 83 20.78 11.40 -18.78
CA GLN A 83 19.70 10.62 -18.16
C GLN A 83 19.63 11.00 -16.67
N GLU A 84 19.01 12.14 -16.36
CA GLU A 84 18.96 12.66 -14.99
C GLU A 84 17.92 11.93 -14.14
N LEU A 85 17.08 11.09 -14.74
CA LEU A 85 15.89 10.54 -14.11
C LEU A 85 15.60 9.12 -14.57
N ALA A 86 15.28 8.23 -13.63
CA ALA A 86 14.61 6.95 -13.88
C ALA A 86 13.34 6.83 -13.05
N VAL A 87 12.40 6.02 -13.54
CA VAL A 87 11.11 5.77 -12.87
C VAL A 87 11.04 4.31 -12.43
N LEU A 88 10.78 4.10 -11.15
CA LEU A 88 10.52 2.78 -10.59
C LEU A 88 9.02 2.66 -10.31
N LEU A 89 8.37 1.62 -10.83
CA LEU A 89 6.93 1.41 -10.72
C LEU A 89 6.63 0.21 -9.83
N GLU A 90 5.80 0.44 -8.81
CA GLU A 90 5.11 -0.64 -8.09
C GLU A 90 4.14 -1.40 -9.01
N VAL A 91 3.88 -2.66 -8.71
CA VAL A 91 2.87 -3.44 -9.45
C VAL A 91 1.48 -3.18 -8.89
N ASP A 92 1.23 -3.63 -7.66
CA ASP A 92 -0.08 -3.47 -7.04
C ASP A 92 -0.28 -2.03 -6.56
N GLY A 93 -1.46 -1.50 -6.82
CA GLY A 93 -1.80 -0.10 -6.63
C GLY A 93 -1.24 0.86 -7.68
N VAL A 94 -0.30 0.47 -8.55
CA VAL A 94 0.32 1.38 -9.54
C VAL A 94 0.19 0.86 -10.98
N LEU A 95 0.79 -0.26 -11.36
CA LEU A 95 0.52 -0.83 -12.69
C LEU A 95 -0.90 -1.39 -12.77
N MET A 96 -1.40 -1.96 -11.67
CA MET A 96 -2.72 -2.60 -11.58
C MET A 96 -3.40 -2.18 -10.27
N ASP A 97 -4.72 -2.09 -10.24
CA ASP A 97 -5.48 -1.93 -8.99
C ASP A 97 -6.19 -3.25 -8.68
N ALA A 98 -5.42 -4.21 -8.16
CA ALA A 98 -5.96 -5.53 -7.85
C ALA A 98 -7.06 -5.42 -6.80
N TYR A 99 -6.86 -4.55 -5.79
CA TYR A 99 -7.80 -4.35 -4.69
C TYR A 99 -9.21 -3.99 -5.17
N ARG A 100 -9.32 -3.11 -6.17
CA ARG A 100 -10.61 -2.68 -6.71
C ARG A 100 -11.52 -3.83 -7.14
N LEU A 101 -10.95 -4.82 -7.82
CA LEU A 101 -11.72 -5.92 -8.43
C LEU A 101 -11.66 -7.20 -7.59
N GLY A 102 -10.52 -7.43 -6.95
CA GLY A 102 -10.18 -8.67 -6.26
C GLY A 102 -10.62 -8.71 -4.81
N ASN A 103 -10.74 -7.58 -4.11
CA ASN A 103 -10.86 -7.61 -2.65
C ASN A 103 -12.08 -8.42 -2.16
N ARG A 104 -13.26 -8.11 -2.71
CA ARG A 104 -14.50 -8.83 -2.41
C ARG A 104 -14.40 -10.31 -2.77
N GLN A 105 -13.81 -10.62 -3.93
CA GLN A 105 -13.63 -12.00 -4.38
C GLN A 105 -12.67 -12.77 -3.47
N ALA A 106 -11.60 -12.12 -3.00
CA ALA A 106 -10.63 -12.68 -2.09
C ALA A 106 -11.24 -13.02 -0.71
N PHE A 107 -12.14 -12.18 -0.18
CA PHE A 107 -12.92 -12.53 1.01
C PHE A 107 -13.79 -13.77 0.79
N ASN A 108 -14.53 -13.82 -0.32
CA ASN A 108 -15.38 -14.98 -0.63
C ASN A 108 -14.57 -16.27 -0.81
N ALA A 109 -13.40 -16.17 -1.47
CA ALA A 109 -12.47 -17.28 -1.59
C ALA A 109 -11.89 -17.70 -0.23
N ALA A 110 -11.59 -16.76 0.67
CA ALA A 110 -11.12 -17.04 2.02
C ALA A 110 -12.19 -17.78 2.85
N PHE A 111 -13.44 -17.33 2.81
CA PHE A 111 -14.55 -17.99 3.48
C PHE A 111 -14.71 -19.44 2.99
N LYS A 112 -14.69 -19.64 1.67
CA LYS A 112 -14.75 -20.99 1.08
C LYS A 112 -13.57 -21.87 1.51
N LYS A 113 -12.34 -21.35 1.53
CA LYS A 113 -11.14 -22.08 1.97
C LYS A 113 -11.20 -22.46 3.46
N LEU A 114 -11.98 -21.75 4.27
CA LEU A 114 -12.21 -22.04 5.69
C LEU A 114 -13.44 -22.93 5.93
N GLY A 115 -14.11 -23.41 4.88
CA GLY A 115 -15.33 -24.22 4.99
C GLY A 115 -16.56 -23.43 5.45
N LEU A 116 -16.54 -22.11 5.29
CA LEU A 116 -17.65 -21.22 5.65
C LEU A 116 -18.59 -21.05 4.44
N ASP A 117 -19.18 -22.16 3.98
CA ASP A 117 -19.95 -22.17 2.71
C ASP A 117 -21.18 -21.25 2.73
N CYS A 118 -21.73 -20.97 3.92
CA CYS A 118 -22.82 -20.02 4.11
C CYS A 118 -22.36 -18.55 4.15
N ALA A 119 -21.06 -18.29 4.24
CA ALA A 119 -20.50 -16.94 4.27
C ALA A 119 -20.10 -16.51 2.86
N SER A 120 -20.83 -15.54 2.32
CA SER A 120 -20.50 -14.88 1.06
C SER A 120 -20.89 -13.42 1.14
N TRP A 121 -20.06 -12.55 0.57
CA TRP A 121 -20.31 -11.13 0.43
C TRP A 121 -20.67 -10.82 -1.03
N PRO A 122 -21.98 -10.79 -1.35
CA PRO A 122 -22.49 -10.09 -2.51
C PRO A 122 -22.04 -8.63 -2.51
N GLU A 123 -22.02 -8.00 -3.68
CA GLU A 123 -21.58 -6.62 -3.82
C GLU A 123 -22.31 -5.63 -2.88
N PRO A 124 -23.66 -5.66 -2.72
CA PRO A 124 -24.33 -4.76 -1.79
C PRO A 124 -23.88 -4.93 -0.32
N VAL A 125 -23.65 -6.18 0.10
CA VAL A 125 -23.19 -6.49 1.47
C VAL A 125 -21.77 -5.99 1.68
N TYR A 126 -20.88 -6.25 0.71
CA TYR A 126 -19.50 -5.78 0.76
C TYR A 126 -19.42 -4.25 0.83
N LEU A 127 -20.19 -3.53 0.00
CA LEU A 127 -20.19 -2.07 0.00
C LEU A 127 -20.75 -1.48 1.30
N ASP A 128 -21.78 -2.10 1.89
CA ASP A 128 -22.29 -1.67 3.20
C ASP A 128 -21.24 -1.87 4.30
N LEU A 129 -20.60 -3.04 4.35
CA LEU A 129 -19.51 -3.33 5.28
C LEU A 129 -18.35 -2.35 5.12
N LEU A 130 -17.90 -2.12 3.88
CA LEU A 130 -16.80 -1.21 3.56
C LEU A 130 -17.08 0.21 4.02
N ARG A 131 -18.31 0.69 3.80
CA ARG A 131 -18.76 2.02 4.25
C ARG A 131 -18.78 2.11 5.77
N MET A 132 -19.33 1.10 6.43
CA MET A 132 -19.51 1.09 7.89
C MET A 132 -18.21 0.92 8.67
N SER A 133 -17.25 0.17 8.12
CA SER A 133 -15.94 -0.02 8.71
C SER A 133 -14.96 1.10 8.37
N ALA A 134 -15.35 2.04 7.50
CA ALA A 134 -14.46 3.01 6.89
C ALA A 134 -13.24 2.36 6.18
N GLY A 135 -13.42 1.15 5.62
CA GLY A 135 -12.36 0.40 4.94
C GLY A 135 -11.53 -0.52 5.83
N ASP A 136 -11.77 -0.53 7.14
CA ASP A 136 -11.07 -1.42 8.07
C ASP A 136 -11.56 -2.87 7.90
N GLU A 137 -10.71 -3.72 7.32
CA GLU A 137 -11.04 -5.10 6.96
C GLU A 137 -11.36 -5.98 8.18
N GLU A 138 -10.68 -5.77 9.31
CA GLU A 138 -10.96 -6.50 10.56
C GLU A 138 -12.36 -6.14 11.08
N LYS A 139 -12.70 -4.84 11.08
CA LYS A 139 -14.04 -4.37 11.44
C LYS A 139 -15.10 -4.91 10.48
N MET A 140 -14.82 -5.03 9.18
CA MET A 140 -15.77 -5.62 8.22
C MET A 140 -16.13 -7.06 8.60
N VAL A 141 -15.12 -7.89 8.88
CA VAL A 141 -15.33 -9.30 9.26
C VAL A 141 -16.12 -9.38 10.58
N ASN A 142 -15.74 -8.59 11.59
CA ASN A 142 -16.44 -8.54 12.86
C ASN A 142 -17.90 -8.08 12.70
N LEU A 143 -18.16 -7.01 11.95
CA LEU A 143 -19.51 -6.48 11.70
C LEU A 143 -20.39 -7.52 11.00
N TYR A 144 -19.84 -8.24 10.04
CA TYR A 144 -20.56 -9.28 9.32
C TYR A 144 -20.99 -10.42 10.27
N PHE A 145 -20.05 -11.04 10.98
CA PHE A 145 -20.37 -12.17 11.87
C PHE A 145 -21.18 -11.76 13.12
N ASN A 146 -21.08 -10.51 13.58
CA ASN A 146 -21.97 -9.99 14.62
C ASN A 146 -23.43 -9.84 14.14
N ARG A 147 -23.65 -9.59 12.84
CA ARG A 147 -25.00 -9.45 12.27
C ARG A 147 -25.64 -10.78 11.90
N ILE A 148 -24.88 -11.65 11.24
CA ILE A 148 -25.40 -12.93 10.70
C ILE A 148 -25.22 -14.12 11.65
N GLY A 149 -24.43 -13.94 12.71
CA GLY A 149 -24.05 -15.00 13.66
C GLY A 149 -22.65 -15.54 13.40
N TRP A 150 -21.92 -15.80 14.47
CA TRP A 150 -20.60 -16.45 14.43
C TRP A 150 -20.74 -17.96 14.22
N PRO A 151 -19.73 -18.64 13.65
CA PRO A 151 -19.73 -20.10 13.56
C PRO A 151 -19.96 -20.75 14.93
N SER A 152 -20.89 -21.70 15.03
CA SER A 152 -21.32 -22.27 16.33
C SER A 152 -20.23 -23.00 17.09
N SER A 153 -19.21 -23.51 16.38
CA SER A 153 -18.05 -24.19 16.96
C SER A 153 -16.95 -23.23 17.42
N LEU A 154 -17.08 -21.92 17.20
CA LEU A 154 -16.05 -20.93 17.52
C LEU A 154 -16.26 -20.35 18.93
N PRO A 155 -15.35 -20.60 19.89
CA PRO A 155 -15.42 -19.99 21.20
C PRO A 155 -15.28 -18.46 21.14
N THR A 156 -15.92 -17.74 22.06
CA THR A 156 -15.83 -16.26 22.11
C THR A 156 -14.40 -15.74 22.27
N SER A 157 -13.55 -16.45 23.02
CA SER A 157 -12.14 -16.12 23.22
C SER A 157 -11.31 -16.20 21.94
N GLU A 158 -11.75 -16.97 20.94
CA GLU A 158 -11.00 -17.23 19.70
C GLU A 158 -11.42 -16.33 18.53
N LYS A 159 -12.43 -15.46 18.72
CA LYS A 159 -12.95 -14.59 17.66
C LYS A 159 -11.86 -13.74 17.00
N ALA A 160 -10.95 -13.16 17.78
CA ALA A 160 -9.85 -12.36 17.24
C ALA A 160 -8.91 -13.20 16.36
N SER A 161 -8.52 -14.39 16.84
CA SER A 161 -7.67 -15.32 16.07
C SER A 161 -8.35 -15.79 14.78
N PHE A 162 -9.65 -16.05 14.84
CA PHE A 162 -10.45 -16.39 13.67
C PHE A 162 -10.46 -15.26 12.63
N VAL A 163 -10.66 -14.01 13.04
CA VAL A 163 -10.63 -12.87 12.12
C VAL A 163 -9.24 -12.73 11.47
N LYS A 164 -8.16 -12.85 12.26
CA LYS A 164 -6.79 -12.85 11.73
C LYS A 164 -6.58 -13.96 10.69
N ASN A 165 -7.08 -15.17 10.95
CA ASN A 165 -7.02 -16.29 10.01
C ASN A 165 -7.80 -16.00 8.72
N VAL A 166 -9.01 -15.42 8.81
CA VAL A 166 -9.78 -14.96 7.64
C VAL A 166 -8.96 -13.97 6.81
N LEU A 167 -8.40 -12.94 7.44
CA LEU A 167 -7.59 -11.93 6.75
C LEU A 167 -6.32 -12.52 6.12
N GLN A 168 -5.67 -13.48 6.80
CA GLN A 168 -4.52 -14.20 6.25
C GLN A 168 -4.90 -15.02 5.01
N LYS A 169 -6.00 -15.78 5.06
CA LYS A 169 -6.50 -16.54 3.91
C LYS A 169 -6.95 -15.62 2.77
N LYS A 170 -7.53 -14.47 3.10
CA LYS A 170 -7.89 -13.42 2.14
C LYS A 170 -6.65 -12.83 1.49
N LYS A 171 -5.56 -12.57 2.22
CA LYS A 171 -4.29 -12.09 1.65
C LYS A 171 -3.74 -13.09 0.62
N ILE A 172 -3.75 -14.38 0.94
CA ILE A 172 -3.34 -15.44 -0.01
C ILE A 172 -4.24 -15.43 -1.26
N ALA A 173 -5.57 -15.32 -1.09
CA ALA A 173 -6.48 -15.24 -2.22
C ALA A 173 -6.29 -13.95 -3.05
N MET A 174 -5.85 -12.86 -2.42
CA MET A 174 -5.53 -11.60 -3.09
C MET A 174 -4.27 -11.75 -3.95
N ASP A 175 -3.23 -12.39 -3.43
CA ASP A 175 -2.01 -12.73 -4.16
C ASP A 175 -2.35 -13.62 -5.38
N GLU A 176 -3.21 -14.62 -5.20
CA GLU A 176 -3.73 -15.46 -6.29
C GLU A 176 -4.49 -14.64 -7.36
N PHE A 177 -5.29 -13.65 -6.94
CA PHE A 177 -6.04 -12.79 -7.85
C PHE A 177 -5.12 -11.85 -8.66
N LEU A 178 -4.06 -11.32 -8.06
CA LEU A 178 -3.05 -10.49 -8.72
C LEU A 178 -2.38 -11.26 -9.88
N MET A 179 -2.26 -12.57 -9.74
CA MET A 179 -1.71 -13.48 -10.75
C MET A 179 -2.72 -13.90 -11.83
N SER A 180 -3.99 -13.46 -11.73
CA SER A 180 -5.03 -13.84 -12.67
C SER A 180 -4.94 -13.08 -14.00
N GLU A 181 -5.32 -13.75 -15.09
CA GLU A 181 -5.39 -13.12 -16.42
C GLU A 181 -6.46 -12.02 -16.47
N SER A 182 -7.48 -12.09 -15.60
CA SER A 182 -8.61 -11.16 -15.57
C SER A 182 -8.26 -9.74 -15.10
N LEU A 183 -7.12 -9.56 -14.42
CA LEU A 183 -6.71 -8.25 -13.92
C LEU A 183 -6.21 -7.35 -15.05
N THR A 184 -6.69 -6.13 -15.16
CA THR A 184 -6.27 -5.19 -16.20
C THR A 184 -5.24 -4.20 -15.69
N LEU A 185 -4.44 -3.65 -16.60
CA LEU A 185 -3.58 -2.50 -16.33
C LEU A 185 -4.43 -1.27 -15.97
N ARG A 186 -3.87 -0.37 -15.16
CA ARG A 186 -4.51 0.91 -14.85
C ARG A 186 -4.55 1.79 -16.11
N PRO A 187 -5.66 2.52 -16.36
CA PRO A 187 -5.73 3.45 -17.48
C PRO A 187 -4.58 4.46 -17.45
N GLY A 188 -3.99 4.74 -18.61
CA GLY A 188 -2.90 5.71 -18.77
C GLY A 188 -1.49 5.15 -18.53
N VAL A 189 -1.34 3.92 -18.01
CA VAL A 189 -0.02 3.37 -17.68
C VAL A 189 0.80 3.02 -18.92
N GLU A 190 0.14 2.53 -19.97
CA GLU A 190 0.79 2.19 -21.23
C GLU A 190 1.30 3.46 -21.91
N GLU A 191 0.47 4.51 -21.96
CA GLU A 191 0.84 5.82 -22.49
C GLU A 191 1.98 6.45 -21.68
N PHE A 192 1.97 6.30 -20.36
CA PHE A 192 3.04 6.79 -19.48
C PHE A 192 4.38 6.07 -19.76
N ILE A 193 4.36 4.75 -19.96
CA ILE A 193 5.56 3.98 -20.33
C ILE A 193 6.07 4.42 -21.71
N ASP A 194 5.15 4.56 -22.68
CA ASP A 194 5.48 4.99 -24.04
C ASP A 194 6.07 6.42 -24.07
N GLU A 195 5.53 7.33 -23.26
CA GLU A 195 6.05 8.70 -23.09
C GLU A 195 7.43 8.71 -22.41
N SER A 196 7.61 7.92 -21.34
CA SER A 196 8.91 7.77 -20.66
C SER A 196 9.99 7.34 -21.63
N TYR A 197 9.70 6.32 -22.45
CA TYR A 197 10.65 5.79 -23.42
C TYR A 197 10.98 6.82 -24.51
N LYS A 198 9.98 7.56 -25.02
CA LYS A 198 10.21 8.64 -26.00
C LYS A 198 11.10 9.75 -25.45
N GLU A 199 11.03 10.02 -24.15
CA GLU A 199 11.88 10.99 -23.46
C GLU A 199 13.24 10.42 -23.00
N GLY A 200 13.55 9.16 -23.30
CA GLY A 200 14.81 8.50 -22.92
C GLY A 200 14.92 8.18 -21.42
N ILE A 201 13.80 8.18 -20.69
CA ILE A 201 13.72 7.92 -19.25
C ILE A 201 13.60 6.40 -19.02
N PRO A 202 14.54 5.76 -18.32
CA PRO A 202 14.43 4.34 -17.97
C PRO A 202 13.23 4.08 -17.06
N VAL A 203 12.44 3.06 -17.40
CA VAL A 203 11.33 2.57 -16.56
C VAL A 203 11.69 1.19 -16.02
N VAL A 204 11.60 1.05 -14.70
CA VAL A 204 11.86 -0.20 -13.97
C VAL A 204 10.59 -0.62 -13.24
N VAL A 205 10.20 -1.88 -13.35
CA VAL A 205 9.04 -2.45 -12.67
C VAL A 205 9.52 -3.35 -11.54
N LEU A 206 9.02 -3.11 -10.32
CA LEU A 206 9.43 -3.84 -9.12
C LEU A 206 8.40 -4.91 -8.74
N THR A 207 8.74 -6.19 -8.90
CA THR A 207 7.82 -7.31 -8.61
C THR A 207 8.08 -7.98 -7.25
N THR A 208 9.13 -7.58 -6.54
CA THR A 208 9.63 -8.18 -5.29
C THR A 208 8.77 -7.93 -4.05
N TYR A 209 7.77 -7.05 -4.14
CA TYR A 209 6.85 -6.79 -3.02
C TYR A 209 5.88 -7.93 -2.75
N SER A 210 5.79 -8.91 -3.65
CA SER A 210 4.91 -10.06 -3.52
C SER A 210 5.71 -11.35 -3.40
N LYS A 211 5.14 -12.33 -2.69
CA LYS A 211 5.69 -13.69 -2.58
C LYS A 211 5.74 -14.45 -3.92
N SER A 212 5.19 -13.89 -4.99
CA SER A 212 5.08 -14.52 -6.31
C SER A 212 5.58 -13.60 -7.43
N GLY A 213 6.70 -12.91 -7.20
CA GLY A 213 7.30 -11.95 -8.13
C GLY A 213 7.47 -12.50 -9.56
N ASP A 214 8.03 -13.70 -9.72
CA ASP A 214 8.24 -14.34 -11.04
C ASP A 214 6.94 -14.58 -11.83
N GLN A 215 5.84 -14.90 -11.14
CA GLN A 215 4.54 -15.09 -11.79
C GLN A 215 3.91 -13.74 -12.17
N ILE A 216 4.07 -12.74 -11.32
CA ILE A 216 3.62 -11.38 -11.59
C ILE A 216 4.38 -10.78 -12.77
N ALA A 217 5.70 -10.97 -12.84
CA ALA A 217 6.52 -10.56 -13.97
C ALA A 217 5.98 -11.14 -15.29
N ARG A 218 5.66 -12.44 -15.32
CA ARG A 218 5.05 -13.08 -16.50
C ARG A 218 3.69 -12.48 -16.87
N SER A 219 2.85 -12.19 -15.88
CA SER A 219 1.54 -11.54 -16.09
C SER A 219 1.69 -10.13 -16.69
N ILE A 220 2.67 -9.36 -16.19
CA ILE A 220 2.99 -8.02 -16.70
C ILE A 220 3.46 -8.10 -18.15
N VAL A 221 4.35 -9.06 -18.47
CA VAL A 221 4.84 -9.28 -19.84
C VAL A 221 3.70 -9.59 -20.80
N ALA A 222 2.75 -10.43 -20.38
CA ALA A 222 1.58 -10.77 -21.18
C ALA A 222 0.67 -9.56 -21.43
N LYS A 223 0.50 -8.68 -20.43
CA LYS A 223 -0.41 -7.52 -20.50
C LYS A 223 0.16 -6.32 -21.25
N LEU A 224 1.43 -5.99 -21.05
CA LEU A 224 2.09 -4.87 -21.73
C LEU A 224 2.49 -5.19 -23.17
N GLY A 225 2.65 -6.48 -23.49
CA GLY A 225 3.14 -6.95 -24.76
C GLY A 225 4.66 -6.83 -24.91
N GLN A 226 5.22 -7.65 -25.79
CA GLN A 226 6.68 -7.76 -25.99
C GLN A 226 7.35 -6.44 -26.40
N GLU A 227 6.65 -5.60 -27.17
CA GLU A 227 7.17 -4.32 -27.63
C GLU A 227 7.52 -3.40 -26.46
N ARG A 228 6.62 -3.25 -25.48
CA ARG A 228 6.85 -2.40 -24.31
C ARG A 228 7.76 -3.06 -23.29
N VAL A 229 7.67 -4.38 -23.15
CA VAL A 229 8.57 -5.14 -22.28
C VAL A 229 10.03 -4.96 -22.69
N SER A 230 10.32 -4.91 -24.00
CA SER A 230 11.68 -4.66 -24.49
C SER A 230 12.24 -3.27 -24.12
N LYS A 231 11.36 -2.33 -23.75
CA LYS A 231 11.68 -0.93 -23.41
C LYS A 231 11.78 -0.69 -21.90
N LEU A 232 11.37 -1.65 -21.07
CA LEU A 232 11.40 -1.56 -19.61
C LEU A 232 12.29 -2.64 -19.01
N LYS A 233 12.64 -2.46 -17.74
CA LYS A 233 13.40 -3.46 -16.97
C LYS A 233 12.51 -3.99 -15.85
N ILE A 234 12.50 -5.30 -15.61
CA ILE A 234 11.75 -5.92 -14.50
C ILE A 234 12.77 -6.36 -13.45
N VAL A 235 12.51 -6.01 -12.19
CA VAL A 235 13.32 -6.40 -11.04
C VAL A 235 12.48 -7.30 -10.15
N GLY A 236 12.79 -8.59 -10.20
CA GLY A 236 12.27 -9.63 -9.33
C GLY A 236 13.31 -10.05 -8.29
N ASP A 237 13.02 -11.14 -7.59
CA ASP A 237 13.83 -11.58 -6.44
C ASP A 237 15.27 -11.90 -6.85
N LYS A 238 15.46 -12.43 -8.05
CA LYS A 238 16.78 -12.78 -8.60
C LYS A 238 17.64 -11.55 -8.84
N GLU A 239 17.08 -10.51 -9.46
CA GLU A 239 17.79 -9.26 -9.72
C GLU A 239 18.15 -8.55 -8.40
N VAL A 240 17.28 -8.67 -7.38
CA VAL A 240 17.58 -8.15 -6.05
C VAL A 240 18.71 -8.92 -5.38
N GLU A 241 18.69 -10.25 -5.40
CA GLU A 241 19.75 -11.09 -4.83
C GLU A 241 21.11 -10.86 -5.49
N GLN A 242 21.12 -10.59 -6.80
CA GLN A 242 22.34 -10.34 -7.58
C GLN A 242 22.86 -8.90 -7.47
N SER A 243 22.07 -7.97 -6.92
CA SER A 243 22.48 -6.57 -6.78
C SER A 243 23.69 -6.41 -5.87
N LEU A 244 24.52 -5.40 -6.15
CA LEU A 244 25.69 -5.06 -5.34
C LEU A 244 25.30 -4.78 -3.88
N TYR A 245 24.13 -4.18 -3.68
CA TYR A 245 23.62 -3.89 -2.35
C TYR A 245 23.33 -5.16 -1.56
N SER A 246 22.59 -6.11 -2.13
CA SER A 246 22.27 -7.37 -1.46
C SER A 246 23.52 -8.22 -1.24
N GLN A 247 24.45 -8.25 -2.19
CA GLN A 247 25.74 -8.92 -2.01
C GLN A 247 26.52 -8.32 -0.84
N LEU A 248 26.62 -6.99 -0.75
CA LEU A 248 27.32 -6.34 0.36
C LEU A 248 26.67 -6.62 1.71
N VAL A 249 25.34 -6.54 1.79
CA VAL A 249 24.58 -6.82 3.03
C VAL A 249 24.74 -8.30 3.43
N ASN A 250 24.74 -9.22 2.47
CA ASN A 250 24.92 -10.64 2.71
C ASN A 250 26.38 -11.00 3.04
N ASP A 251 27.37 -10.35 2.43
CA ASP A 251 28.80 -10.54 2.69
C ASP A 251 29.19 -9.98 4.06
N THR A 252 28.58 -8.87 4.50
CA THR A 252 28.67 -8.45 5.90
C THR A 252 28.10 -9.50 6.86
N GLY A 253 27.20 -10.36 6.39
CA GLY A 253 26.67 -11.53 7.10
C GLY A 253 27.49 -12.82 6.98
N LEU A 254 28.41 -12.93 5.99
CA LEU A 254 29.32 -14.07 5.85
C LEU A 254 30.62 -13.90 6.65
N SER A 255 30.97 -12.65 7.01
CA SER A 255 32.09 -12.31 7.90
C SER A 255 31.75 -12.44 9.40
N SER A 256 30.48 -12.68 9.77
CA SER A 256 30.01 -12.56 11.15
C SER A 256 29.70 -13.92 11.79
N GLY A 257 30.77 -14.63 12.16
CA GLY A 257 30.68 -15.77 13.07
C GLY A 257 30.09 -15.35 14.43
N MET A 258 29.09 -16.10 14.92
CA MET A 258 28.47 -16.06 16.27
C MET A 258 27.82 -14.75 16.73
N ASP A 259 28.43 -13.59 16.48
CA ASP A 259 27.97 -12.28 16.95
C ASP A 259 26.70 -11.79 16.23
N GLU A 260 26.50 -12.18 14.96
CA GLU A 260 25.27 -11.84 14.23
C GLU A 260 24.08 -12.73 14.62
N GLN A 261 24.32 -14.00 14.98
CA GLN A 261 23.27 -14.83 15.58
C GLN A 261 22.85 -14.26 16.93
N LEU A 262 23.81 -13.81 17.74
CA LEU A 262 23.55 -13.11 18.99
C LEU A 262 22.81 -11.78 18.76
N ALA A 263 23.19 -11.00 17.75
CA ALA A 263 22.53 -9.74 17.42
C ALA A 263 21.10 -9.94 16.88
N LYS A 264 20.87 -10.95 16.02
CA LYS A 264 19.53 -11.31 15.53
C LYS A 264 18.64 -11.81 16.66
N GLU A 265 19.15 -12.67 17.54
CA GLU A 265 18.39 -13.14 18.70
C GLU A 265 18.20 -12.03 19.75
N ALA A 266 19.14 -11.09 19.88
CA ALA A 266 19.00 -9.89 20.70
C ALA A 266 17.94 -8.94 20.14
N ILE A 267 17.92 -8.68 18.82
CA ILE A 267 16.90 -7.85 18.17
C ILE A 267 15.52 -8.51 18.31
N LYS A 268 15.44 -9.83 18.12
CA LYS A 268 14.21 -10.61 18.29
C LYS A 268 13.72 -10.60 19.73
N SER A 269 14.60 -10.75 20.72
CA SER A 269 14.24 -10.68 22.14
C SER A 269 13.83 -9.26 22.57
N VAL A 270 14.50 -8.22 22.07
CA VAL A 270 14.10 -6.82 22.27
C VAL A 270 12.75 -6.52 21.62
N SER A 271 12.48 -7.06 20.43
CA SER A 271 11.19 -6.92 19.76
C SER A 271 10.07 -7.61 20.54
N ALA A 272 10.32 -8.84 21.02
CA ALA A 272 9.38 -9.58 21.86
C ALA A 272 9.09 -8.86 23.19
N GLU A 273 10.09 -8.25 23.81
CA GLU A 273 9.90 -7.49 25.06
C GLU A 273 9.15 -6.18 24.82
N LYS A 274 9.46 -5.46 23.73
CA LYS A 274 8.68 -4.28 23.32
C LYS A 274 7.21 -4.65 23.06
N GLN A 275 6.96 -5.78 22.43
CA GLN A 275 5.62 -6.30 22.20
C GLN A 275 4.92 -6.60 23.53
N ARG A 276 5.58 -7.27 24.47
CA ARG A 276 5.04 -7.57 25.81
C ARG A 276 4.65 -6.30 26.57
N ILE A 277 5.53 -5.29 26.57
CA ILE A 277 5.28 -4.00 27.24
C ILE A 277 4.11 -3.28 26.55
N ALA A 278 4.06 -3.30 25.22
CA ALA A 278 2.97 -2.67 24.50
C ALA A 278 1.62 -3.36 24.76
N GLU A 279 1.58 -4.69 24.84
CA GLU A 279 0.39 -5.47 25.22
C GLU A 279 -0.05 -5.19 26.66
N GLU A 280 0.90 -5.05 27.58
CA GLU A 280 0.64 -4.71 28.98
C GLU A 280 0.05 -3.29 29.11
N VAL A 281 0.65 -2.31 28.42
CA VAL A 281 0.15 -0.92 28.37
C VAL A 281 -1.21 -0.86 27.68
N ALA A 282 -1.41 -1.62 26.61
CA ALA A 282 -2.67 -1.73 25.90
C ALA A 282 -3.78 -2.31 26.80
N SER A 283 -3.47 -3.37 27.56
CA SER A 283 -4.36 -3.96 28.57
C SER A 283 -4.73 -2.95 29.66
N LEU A 284 -3.75 -2.20 30.16
CA LEU A 284 -3.97 -1.15 31.18
C LEU A 284 -4.89 -0.03 30.66
N LEU A 285 -4.74 0.33 29.39
CA LEU A 285 -5.50 1.41 28.75
C LEU A 285 -6.81 0.92 28.10
N LYS A 286 -7.14 -0.37 28.19
CA LYS A 286 -8.27 -1.01 27.47
C LYS A 286 -8.25 -0.74 25.96
N LEU A 287 -7.06 -0.66 25.37
CA LEU A 287 -6.85 -0.53 23.94
C LEU A 287 -6.43 -1.89 23.39
N SER A 288 -6.93 -2.26 22.21
CA SER A 288 -6.37 -3.37 21.44
C SER A 288 -5.24 -2.82 20.59
N VAL A 289 -4.01 -3.30 20.81
CA VAL A 289 -2.84 -2.86 20.06
C VAL A 289 -2.28 -4.08 19.32
N ASP A 290 -2.57 -4.16 18.03
CA ASP A 290 -1.87 -5.05 17.11
C ASP A 290 -0.65 -4.27 16.60
N ILE A 291 0.44 -4.23 17.38
CA ILE A 291 1.72 -3.81 16.83
C ILE A 291 2.25 -5.01 16.07
N ASP A 292 2.12 -4.96 14.75
CA ASP A 292 2.89 -5.81 13.87
C ASP A 292 4.37 -5.41 14.02
N THR A 293 5.06 -6.02 14.98
CA THR A 293 6.49 -5.86 15.26
C THR A 293 7.37 -6.59 14.23
N SER A 294 6.80 -6.98 13.08
CA SER A 294 7.51 -7.56 11.94
C SER A 294 7.89 -6.59 10.79
N PRO A 295 8.27 -5.32 11.01
CA PRO A 295 8.72 -4.46 9.92
C PRO A 295 10.18 -4.70 9.50
N SER A 296 10.96 -5.59 10.14
CA SER A 296 12.39 -5.74 9.80
C SER A 296 12.61 -6.47 8.47
N GLU A 297 12.02 -7.64 8.25
CA GLU A 297 12.28 -8.41 7.03
C GLU A 297 11.58 -7.86 5.78
N SER A 298 10.39 -7.27 5.93
CA SER A 298 9.63 -6.75 4.80
C SER A 298 10.18 -5.42 4.29
N LEU A 299 10.59 -4.52 5.18
CA LEU A 299 11.14 -3.22 4.82
C LEU A 299 12.55 -3.33 4.23
N GLU A 300 13.40 -4.22 4.78
CA GLU A 300 14.74 -4.47 4.24
C GLU A 300 14.66 -5.01 2.81
N LYS A 301 13.73 -5.93 2.53
CA LYS A 301 13.47 -6.41 1.16
C LYS A 301 13.03 -5.30 0.22
N ILE A 302 12.19 -4.38 0.69
CA ILE A 302 11.76 -3.22 -0.10
C ILE A 302 12.95 -2.31 -0.40
N ILE A 303 13.78 -2.00 0.58
CA ILE A 303 14.98 -1.17 0.39
C ILE A 303 15.95 -1.83 -0.59
N ALA A 304 16.19 -3.14 -0.45
CA ALA A 304 17.03 -3.89 -1.37
C ALA A 304 16.47 -3.86 -2.81
N ALA A 305 15.16 -4.02 -2.96
CA ALA A 305 14.49 -3.92 -4.26
C ALA A 305 14.61 -2.54 -4.90
N LEU A 306 14.45 -1.47 -4.12
CA LEU A 306 14.60 -0.10 -4.62
C LEU A 306 16.04 0.18 -5.07
N ARG A 307 17.02 -0.29 -4.31
CA ARG A 307 18.44 -0.14 -4.65
C ARG A 307 18.82 -0.96 -5.88
N ALA A 308 18.36 -2.20 -5.97
CA ALA A 308 18.52 -3.03 -7.16
C ALA A 308 17.85 -2.39 -8.39
N GLY A 309 16.66 -1.80 -8.21
CA GLY A 309 15.97 -1.04 -9.25
C GLY A 309 16.78 0.14 -9.77
N ALA A 310 17.42 0.90 -8.88
CA ALA A 310 18.30 2.00 -9.26
C ALA A 310 19.58 1.51 -9.98
N GLU A 311 20.19 0.43 -9.49
CA GLU A 311 21.34 -0.22 -10.14
C GLU A 311 20.99 -0.68 -11.57
N VAL A 312 19.85 -1.36 -11.72
CA VAL A 312 19.32 -1.82 -13.01
C VAL A 312 18.98 -0.64 -13.91
N ALA A 313 18.49 0.49 -13.37
CA ALA A 313 18.30 1.73 -14.12
C ALA A 313 19.63 2.37 -14.56
N GLY A 314 20.73 2.07 -13.87
CA GLY A 314 22.05 2.67 -14.12
C GLY A 314 22.21 4.07 -13.50
N LEU A 315 21.36 4.43 -12.53
CA LEU A 315 21.37 5.75 -11.91
C LEU A 315 21.49 5.67 -10.37
N PRO A 316 22.00 6.73 -9.73
CA PRO A 316 21.94 6.87 -8.28
C PRO A 316 20.49 6.81 -7.76
N VAL A 317 20.32 6.33 -6.53
CA VAL A 317 19.01 6.22 -5.88
C VAL A 317 18.27 7.57 -5.80
N CYS A 318 18.98 8.67 -5.60
CA CYS A 318 18.40 10.03 -5.55
C CYS A 318 17.90 10.55 -6.91
N ASP A 319 18.33 9.92 -8.00
CA ASP A 319 17.95 10.25 -9.38
C ASP A 319 16.85 9.31 -9.90
N CYS A 320 16.45 8.34 -9.09
CA CYS A 320 15.30 7.48 -9.32
C CYS A 320 14.07 8.03 -8.58
N VAL A 321 12.89 7.98 -9.20
CA VAL A 321 11.64 8.28 -8.51
C VAL A 321 10.80 7.03 -8.42
N LEU A 322 10.40 6.64 -7.21
CA LEU A 322 9.43 5.58 -6.99
C LEU A 322 8.01 6.13 -7.22
N ILE A 323 7.24 5.44 -8.05
CA ILE A 323 5.78 5.57 -8.06
C ILE A 323 5.22 4.45 -7.18
N ALA A 324 4.74 4.82 -6.00
CA ALA A 324 4.27 3.88 -4.98
C ALA A 324 2.74 3.84 -4.89
N GLY A 325 2.17 2.66 -4.66
CA GLY A 325 0.76 2.43 -4.40
C GLY A 325 0.48 2.07 -2.94
N SER A 326 1.53 1.89 -2.14
CA SER A 326 1.49 1.33 -0.78
C SER A 326 2.28 2.15 0.25
N GLN A 327 1.89 2.07 1.53
CA GLN A 327 2.60 2.72 2.63
C GLN A 327 4.02 2.16 2.81
N SER A 328 4.18 0.85 2.63
CA SER A 328 5.47 0.17 2.75
C SER A 328 6.46 0.61 1.68
N GLY A 329 5.99 0.86 0.46
CA GLY A 329 6.78 1.45 -0.61
C GLY A 329 7.29 2.84 -0.26
N VAL A 330 6.41 3.72 0.23
CA VAL A 330 6.76 5.08 0.68
C VAL A 330 7.79 5.04 1.81
N ALA A 331 7.58 4.20 2.83
CA ALA A 331 8.53 4.04 3.92
C ALA A 331 9.90 3.51 3.46
N GLY A 332 9.89 2.57 2.50
CA GLY A 332 11.11 2.05 1.88
C GLY A 332 11.86 3.11 1.08
N ALA A 333 11.16 3.92 0.31
CA ALA A 333 11.74 5.02 -0.47
C ALA A 333 12.35 6.09 0.43
N GLU A 334 11.66 6.48 1.50
CA GLU A 334 12.18 7.41 2.51
C GLU A 334 13.48 6.88 3.13
N ARG A 335 13.50 5.58 3.51
CA ARG A 335 14.69 4.91 4.06
C ARG A 335 15.84 4.79 3.05
N ALA A 336 15.52 4.60 1.77
CA ALA A 336 16.49 4.51 0.70
C ALA A 336 17.04 5.89 0.26
N GLY A 337 16.37 6.99 0.64
CA GLY A 337 16.67 8.32 0.11
C GLY A 337 16.20 8.50 -1.33
N MET A 338 15.19 7.76 -1.75
CA MET A 338 14.60 7.81 -3.08
C MET A 338 13.36 8.73 -3.06
N PRO A 339 13.28 9.76 -3.92
CA PRO A 339 12.05 10.50 -4.13
C PRO A 339 10.86 9.59 -4.44
N CYS A 340 9.69 9.90 -3.90
CA CYS A 340 8.50 9.06 -4.00
C CYS A 340 7.26 9.88 -4.36
N VAL A 341 6.56 9.45 -5.41
CA VAL A 341 5.23 9.95 -5.78
C VAL A 341 4.23 8.84 -5.54
N VAL A 342 3.18 9.14 -4.77
CA VAL A 342 2.13 8.16 -4.50
C VAL A 342 1.06 8.25 -5.58
N LEU A 343 0.68 7.09 -6.11
CA LEU A 343 -0.51 6.91 -6.92
C LEU A 343 -1.58 6.24 -6.06
N ARG A 344 -2.64 6.95 -5.70
CA ARG A 344 -3.73 6.37 -4.91
C ARG A 344 -4.39 5.23 -5.69
N SER A 345 -4.67 4.15 -4.98
CA SER A 345 -5.43 2.99 -5.44
C SER A 345 -6.70 2.83 -4.61
N SER A 346 -7.54 1.86 -4.96
CA SER A 346 -8.74 1.56 -4.17
C SER A 346 -8.40 1.12 -2.73
N LEU A 347 -7.22 0.54 -2.51
CA LEU A 347 -6.71 0.17 -1.18
C LEU A 347 -6.29 1.42 -0.38
N THR A 348 -5.63 2.38 -1.03
CA THR A 348 -5.00 3.53 -0.39
C THR A 348 -5.77 4.84 -0.54
N ALA A 349 -7.02 4.78 -1.01
CA ALA A 349 -7.85 5.95 -1.32
C ALA A 349 -8.03 6.93 -0.13
N ARG A 350 -7.97 6.42 1.10
CA ARG A 350 -8.12 7.19 2.35
C ARG A 350 -6.82 7.29 3.17
N ALA A 351 -5.72 6.73 2.66
CA ALA A 351 -4.45 6.75 3.37
C ALA A 351 -3.76 8.11 3.21
N GLU A 352 -3.00 8.50 4.23
CA GLU A 352 -2.19 9.72 4.23
C GLU A 352 -0.72 9.37 4.03
N PHE A 353 -0.03 10.15 3.19
CA PHE A 353 1.36 9.90 2.81
C PHE A 353 2.23 11.13 3.07
N PRO A 354 2.55 11.44 4.35
CA PRO A 354 3.28 12.66 4.70
C PRO A 354 4.70 12.70 4.15
N SER A 355 5.34 11.54 3.95
CA SER A 355 6.71 11.43 3.42
C SER A 355 6.79 11.45 1.88
N ALA A 356 5.66 11.49 1.17
CA ALA A 356 5.65 11.48 -0.30
C ALA A 356 5.86 12.90 -0.87
N ASN A 357 6.61 13.01 -1.96
CA ASN A 357 6.83 14.28 -2.65
C ASN A 357 5.55 14.81 -3.34
N ALA A 358 4.69 13.90 -3.80
CA ALA A 358 3.39 14.23 -4.37
C ALA A 358 2.43 13.04 -4.25
N ILE A 359 1.13 13.34 -4.29
CA ILE A 359 0.06 12.36 -4.32
C ILE A 359 -0.81 12.62 -5.56
N MET A 360 -1.05 11.59 -6.36
CA MET A 360 -1.83 11.61 -7.60
C MET A 360 -2.92 10.53 -7.56
N ASP A 361 -3.97 10.66 -8.36
CA ASP A 361 -5.08 9.69 -8.40
C ASP A 361 -4.99 8.70 -9.57
N GLY A 362 -4.12 8.94 -10.56
CA GLY A 362 -3.94 8.06 -11.71
C GLY A 362 -2.86 8.54 -12.69
N PHE A 363 -2.82 7.93 -13.87
CA PHE A 363 -1.96 8.38 -14.98
C PHE A 363 -2.74 9.29 -15.94
N GLY A 364 -2.04 10.16 -16.65
CA GLY A 364 -2.57 10.98 -17.72
C GLY A 364 -2.73 12.47 -17.36
N GLY A 365 -3.31 13.24 -18.28
CA GLY A 365 -3.24 14.71 -18.27
C GLY A 365 -3.73 15.41 -17.00
N ALA A 366 -4.77 14.88 -16.35
CA ALA A 366 -5.27 15.41 -15.08
C ALA A 366 -4.36 15.06 -13.89
N ASP A 367 -3.69 13.91 -13.95
CA ASP A 367 -2.90 13.32 -12.86
C ASP A 367 -1.41 13.17 -13.24
N LEU A 368 -0.81 11.99 -13.11
CA LEU A 368 0.61 11.77 -13.30
C LEU A 368 0.98 11.72 -14.79
N THR A 369 1.83 12.65 -15.22
CA THR A 369 2.51 12.66 -16.53
C THR A 369 4.01 12.82 -16.33
N ILE A 370 4.81 12.51 -17.35
CA ILE A 370 6.26 12.67 -17.28
C ILE A 370 6.66 14.13 -17.05
N TYR A 371 5.97 15.05 -17.72
CA TYR A 371 6.13 16.49 -17.49
C TYR A 371 5.95 16.89 -16.01
N LYS A 372 4.87 16.42 -15.37
CA LYS A 372 4.62 16.71 -13.95
C LYS A 372 5.64 16.05 -13.04
N LEU A 373 6.07 14.83 -13.37
CA LEU A 373 7.09 14.11 -12.59
C LEU A 373 8.41 14.88 -12.52
N ARG A 374 8.88 15.42 -13.66
CA ARG A 374 10.09 16.25 -13.72
C ARG A 374 10.00 17.51 -12.86
N ASN A 375 8.84 18.17 -12.85
CA ASN A 375 8.63 19.37 -12.04
C ASN A 375 8.57 19.08 -10.54
N LYS A 376 8.08 17.90 -10.15
CA LYS A 376 7.93 17.51 -8.74
C LYS A 376 9.22 17.05 -8.07
N ARG A 377 10.26 16.68 -8.83
CA ARG A 377 11.60 16.37 -8.29
C ARG A 377 12.38 17.61 -7.82
N ARG A 378 12.07 18.78 -8.36
CA ARG A 378 12.80 20.04 -8.10
C ARG A 378 12.28 20.84 -6.90
N SER A 379 11.23 20.35 -6.23
CA SER A 379 10.59 20.98 -5.06
C SER A 379 10.78 20.11 -3.84
#